data_AF-A0A0F9V3H3-F1
#
_entry.id   AF-A0A0F9V3H3-F1
#
_cell.length_a   1.000
_cell.length_b   1.000
_cell.length_c   1.000
_cell.angle_alpha   90.00
_cell.angle_beta   90.00
_cell.angle_gamma   90.00
#
_symmetry.space_group_name_H-M   'P 1'
#
loop_
_entity.id
_entity.type
_entity.pdbx_description
1 polymer ?
#
loop_
_entity_poly.entity_id
_entity_poly.type
_entity_poly.pdbx_seq_one_letter_code
_entity_poly.pdbx_strand_id
1 'polypeptide(L)'
;MADEEFRLKISLRNNRLIELREDLGLNQVEMAEMIGINGATLNGYECLRDKPSYSAKGIINPVAKKIADFHGVSADWIWPNVVMQIQKNLVEKAIRGDQLQQIAAISEHEFKRLTESPESNIKSDKLPKKIRVTIHTLTKLEQFVINSRMGIDCKQLTLSEIGKKVLLSPERVRQIEAKALRKLRHPTRAKTLKKFVD
;
A
#
# COMPACT_ATOMS: atom_id res chain seq x y z
N MET A 1 -28.69 21.14 -20.57
CA MET A 1 -28.27 20.94 -19.16
C MET A 1 -28.44 19.46 -18.86
N ALA A 2 -27.33 18.70 -18.82
CA ALA A 2 -27.16 17.34 -18.28
C ALA A 2 -26.06 16.67 -19.11
N ASP A 3 -24.88 16.44 -18.52
CA ASP A 3 -24.05 15.26 -18.86
C ASP A 3 -22.75 15.10 -18.04
N GLU A 4 -22.49 15.98 -17.07
CA GLU A 4 -21.44 15.75 -16.06
C GLU A 4 -22.00 14.90 -14.90
N GLU A 5 -22.29 13.62 -15.15
CA GLU A 5 -22.98 12.74 -14.19
C GLU A 5 -22.08 12.17 -13.09
N PHE A 6 -20.76 12.11 -13.29
CA PHE A 6 -19.86 11.39 -12.40
C PHE A 6 -18.79 12.29 -11.78
N ARG A 7 -18.51 12.07 -10.49
CA ARG A 7 -17.41 12.74 -9.78
C ARG A 7 -16.23 11.78 -9.61
N LEU A 8 -15.11 12.09 -10.27
CA LEU A 8 -13.86 11.38 -10.08
C LEU A 8 -13.08 11.98 -8.90
N LYS A 9 -12.65 11.11 -7.99
CA LYS A 9 -11.84 11.47 -6.82
C LYS A 9 -10.47 10.79 -6.89
N ILE A 10 -9.41 11.56 -7.11
CA ILE A 10 -8.02 11.06 -7.12
C ILE A 10 -7.35 11.53 -5.83
N SER A 11 -6.96 10.57 -4.98
CA SER A 11 -6.25 10.85 -3.73
C SER A 11 -4.83 10.29 -3.75
N LEU A 12 -3.86 11.11 -3.34
CA LEU A 12 -2.48 10.70 -3.11
C LEU A 12 -2.28 10.34 -1.64
N ARG A 13 -1.52 9.28 -1.39
CA ARG A 13 -1.20 8.79 -0.03
C ARG A 13 0.27 8.40 0.09
N ASN A 14 0.83 8.55 1.27
CA ASN A 14 2.20 8.14 1.59
C ASN A 14 2.26 6.63 1.83
N ASN A 15 2.55 5.89 0.77
CA ASN A 15 2.62 4.43 0.85
C ASN A 15 3.74 3.95 1.79
N ARG A 16 4.88 4.66 1.90
CA ARG A 16 5.97 4.27 2.81
C ARG A 16 5.53 4.25 4.27
N LEU A 17 4.82 5.28 4.70
CA LEU A 17 4.31 5.37 6.07
C LEU A 17 3.19 4.34 6.34
N ILE A 18 2.32 4.13 5.36
CA ILE A 18 1.26 3.12 5.42
C ILE A 18 1.86 1.71 5.54
N GLU A 19 2.89 1.41 4.77
CA GLU A 19 3.59 0.12 4.80
C GLU A 19 4.29 -0.11 6.14
N LEU A 20 4.99 0.90 6.67
CA LEU A 20 5.61 0.81 8.01
C LEU A 20 4.59 0.46 9.09
N ARG A 21 3.41 1.08 9.05
CA ARG A 21 2.31 0.73 9.97
C ARG A 21 1.81 -0.68 9.77
N GLU A 22 1.60 -1.06 8.51
CA GLU A 22 1.03 -2.34 8.14
C GLU A 22 1.97 -3.50 8.40
N ASP A 23 3.28 -3.31 8.29
CA ASP A 23 4.32 -4.29 8.61
C ASP A 23 4.42 -4.56 10.12
N LEU A 24 3.98 -3.63 10.96
CA LEU A 24 3.81 -3.85 12.40
C LEU A 24 2.46 -4.50 12.75
N GLY A 25 1.57 -4.69 11.77
CA GLY A 25 0.23 -5.24 11.97
C GLY A 25 -0.76 -4.25 12.58
N LEU A 26 -0.31 -3.02 12.84
CA LEU A 26 -1.06 -2.01 13.58
C LEU A 26 -2.12 -1.33 12.70
N ASN A 27 -3.23 -0.96 13.33
CA ASN A 27 -4.16 0.00 12.76
C ASN A 27 -3.68 1.45 13.03
N GLN A 28 -4.32 2.43 12.39
CA GLN A 28 -3.89 3.83 12.48
C GLN A 28 -3.97 4.39 13.90
N VAL A 29 -5.00 4.02 14.66
CA VAL A 29 -5.19 4.48 16.04
C VAL A 29 -4.14 3.84 16.95
N GLU A 30 -3.95 2.52 16.87
CA GLU A 30 -2.95 1.78 17.64
C GLU A 30 -1.54 2.33 17.43
N MET A 31 -1.14 2.58 16.18
CA MET A 31 0.16 3.16 15.89
C MET A 31 0.29 4.59 16.43
N ALA A 32 -0.75 5.40 16.32
CA ALA A 32 -0.73 6.76 16.85
C ALA A 32 -0.60 6.78 18.38
N GLU A 33 -1.28 5.88 19.08
CA GLU A 33 -1.17 5.69 20.52
C GLU A 33 0.25 5.24 20.92
N MET A 34 0.83 4.27 20.20
CA MET A 34 2.21 3.81 20.46
C MET A 34 3.26 4.90 20.28
N ILE A 35 3.07 5.82 19.33
CA ILE A 35 3.97 6.96 19.10
C ILE A 35 3.69 8.11 20.08
N GLY A 36 2.51 8.10 20.73
CA GLY A 36 2.04 9.20 21.59
C GLY A 36 1.65 10.44 20.79
N ILE A 37 0.94 10.26 19.68
CA ILE A 37 0.42 11.33 18.81
C ILE A 37 -1.07 11.12 18.52
N ASN A 38 -1.74 12.17 18.04
CA ASN A 38 -3.14 12.06 17.65
C ASN A 38 -3.28 11.26 16.33
N GLY A 39 -4.21 10.30 16.27
CA GLY A 39 -4.49 9.52 15.07
C GLY A 39 -4.90 10.36 13.85
N ALA A 40 -5.57 11.50 14.06
CA ALA A 40 -5.88 12.45 12.98
C ALA A 40 -4.60 13.08 12.39
N THR A 41 -3.58 13.32 13.21
CA THR A 41 -2.28 13.83 12.77
C THR A 41 -1.52 12.77 11.98
N LEU A 42 -1.51 11.52 12.46
CA LEU A 42 -0.92 10.41 11.68
C LEU A 42 -1.61 10.25 10.33
N ASN A 43 -2.95 10.34 10.31
CA ASN A 43 -3.74 10.30 9.08
C ASN A 43 -3.42 11.46 8.13
N GLY A 44 -3.16 12.65 8.67
CA GLY A 44 -2.75 13.80 7.88
C GLY A 44 -1.44 13.56 7.14
N TYR A 45 -0.45 12.95 7.79
CA TYR A 45 0.80 12.54 7.15
C TYR A 45 0.64 11.38 6.17
N GLU A 46 -0.19 10.37 6.48
CA GLU A 46 -0.49 9.26 5.55
C GLU A 46 -1.24 9.75 4.30
N CYS A 47 -2.13 10.73 4.45
CA CYS A 47 -2.87 11.33 3.34
C CYS A 47 -2.10 12.45 2.64
N LEU A 48 -0.84 12.73 3.02
CA LEU A 48 -0.05 13.86 2.50
C LEU A 48 -0.76 15.22 2.61
N ARG A 49 -1.64 15.36 3.59
CA ARG A 49 -2.28 16.63 3.96
C ARG A 49 -1.33 17.47 4.80
N ASP A 50 -0.67 16.80 5.74
CA ASP A 50 0.38 17.38 6.57
C ASP A 50 1.74 16.96 6.02
N LYS A 51 2.70 17.88 6.11
CA LYS A 51 4.08 17.66 5.64
C LYS A 51 5.06 18.09 6.72
N PRO A 52 6.16 17.35 6.91
CA PRO A 52 7.25 17.83 7.75
C PRO A 52 7.82 19.13 7.21
N SER A 53 8.25 20.00 8.11
CA SER A 53 9.04 21.19 7.78
C SER A 53 10.52 20.90 8.07
N TYR A 54 11.41 21.35 7.19
CA TYR A 54 12.85 21.14 7.28
C TYR A 54 13.59 22.47 7.52
N SER A 55 14.66 22.41 8.31
CA SER A 55 15.69 23.43 8.45
C SER A 55 17.02 22.89 7.92
N ALA A 56 18.05 23.74 7.82
CA ALA A 56 19.42 23.33 7.53
C ALA A 56 19.96 22.27 8.53
N LYS A 57 19.34 22.10 9.70
CA LYS A 57 19.69 21.10 10.73
C LYS A 57 18.82 19.82 10.70
N GLY A 58 17.93 19.67 9.72
CA GLY A 58 17.01 18.52 9.60
C GLY A 58 15.55 18.88 9.90
N ILE A 59 14.74 17.88 10.26
CA ILE A 59 13.30 18.04 10.54
C ILE A 59 13.10 18.97 11.74
N ILE A 60 12.25 19.98 11.56
CA ILE A 60 11.85 20.90 12.64
C ILE A 60 10.62 20.34 13.37
N ASN A 61 9.70 19.71 12.64
CA ASN A 61 8.44 19.26 13.21
C ASN A 61 8.64 18.08 14.19
N PRO A 62 8.30 18.26 15.49
CA PRO A 62 8.54 17.24 16.51
C PRO A 62 7.68 15.99 16.30
N VAL A 63 6.50 16.12 15.71
CA VAL A 63 5.60 14.98 15.44
C VAL A 63 6.16 14.11 14.32
N ALA A 64 6.61 14.72 13.21
CA ALA A 64 7.22 13.97 12.12
C ALA A 64 8.52 13.28 12.56
N LYS A 65 9.30 13.94 13.43
CA LYS A 65 10.48 13.34 14.05
C LYS A 65 10.13 12.12 14.91
N LYS A 66 9.12 12.22 15.78
CA LYS A 66 8.64 11.07 16.57
C LYS A 66 8.23 9.86 15.71
N ILE A 67 7.55 10.10 14.59
CA ILE A 67 7.15 9.04 13.66
C ILE A 67 8.39 8.35 13.06
N ALA A 68 9.37 9.14 12.61
CA ALA A 68 10.62 8.62 12.04
C ALA A 68 11.43 7.82 13.08
N ASP A 69 11.58 8.38 14.29
CA ASP A 69 12.30 7.77 15.41
C ASP A 69 11.64 6.45 15.85
N PHE A 70 10.30 6.40 15.93
CA PHE A 70 9.55 5.20 16.29
C PHE A 70 9.81 4.02 15.34
N HIS A 71 9.93 4.30 14.04
CA HIS A 71 10.21 3.28 13.03
C HIS A 71 11.71 3.02 12.82
N GLY A 72 12.60 3.81 13.44
CA GLY A 72 14.03 3.71 13.24
C GLY A 72 14.47 4.02 11.81
N VAL A 73 13.74 4.87 11.08
CA VAL A 73 14.05 5.26 9.70
C VAL A 73 14.26 6.76 9.58
N SER A 74 15.03 7.20 8.58
CA SER A 74 15.17 8.63 8.30
C SER A 74 13.86 9.24 7.79
N ALA A 75 13.51 10.43 8.25
CA ALA A 75 12.32 11.12 7.76
C ALA A 75 12.43 11.56 6.30
N ASP A 76 13.65 11.80 5.78
CA ASP A 76 13.85 12.08 4.36
C ASP A 76 13.45 10.86 3.50
N TRP A 77 13.55 9.65 4.07
CA TRP A 77 13.03 8.45 3.44
C TRP A 77 11.51 8.38 3.53
N ILE A 78 10.88 8.75 4.65
CA ILE A 78 9.41 8.75 4.76
C ILE A 78 8.78 9.85 3.88
N TRP A 79 9.37 11.04 3.86
CA TRP A 79 8.90 12.22 3.13
C TRP A 79 10.03 12.82 2.28
N PRO A 80 10.32 12.22 1.11
CA PRO A 80 11.33 12.73 0.20
C PRO A 80 10.94 14.11 -0.34
N ASN A 81 11.92 14.87 -0.86
CA ASN A 81 11.73 16.24 -1.35
C ASN A 81 10.56 16.40 -2.34
N VAL A 82 10.30 15.38 -3.18
CA VAL A 82 9.17 15.38 -4.11
C VAL A 82 7.82 15.53 -3.40
N VAL A 83 7.67 14.98 -2.18
CA VAL A 83 6.45 15.12 -1.39
C VAL A 83 6.22 16.56 -0.95
N MET A 84 7.30 17.32 -0.70
CA MET A 84 7.19 18.73 -0.31
C MET A 84 6.57 19.57 -1.43
N GLN A 85 6.81 19.21 -2.68
CA GLN A 85 6.33 19.92 -3.87
C GLN A 85 4.84 19.67 -4.19
N ILE A 86 4.19 18.68 -3.56
CA ILE A 86 2.80 18.31 -3.86
C ILE A 86 1.83 19.37 -3.32
N GLN A 87 1.20 20.17 -4.18
CA GLN A 87 0.28 21.23 -3.73
C GLN A 87 -1.11 20.73 -3.30
N LYS A 88 -1.64 19.72 -3.99
CA LYS A 88 -2.95 19.12 -3.70
C LYS A 88 -2.82 17.61 -3.64
N ASN A 89 -3.18 17.02 -2.49
CA ASN A 89 -3.26 15.59 -2.30
C ASN A 89 -4.59 14.99 -2.78
N LEU A 90 -5.56 15.86 -3.09
CA LEU A 90 -6.89 15.49 -3.55
C LEU A 90 -7.27 16.31 -4.78
N VAL A 91 -7.67 15.62 -5.84
CA VAL A 91 -8.26 16.22 -7.03
C VAL A 91 -9.64 15.62 -7.24
N GLU A 92 -10.65 16.49 -7.25
CA GLU A 92 -12.01 16.15 -7.62
C GLU A 92 -12.34 16.83 -8.96
N LYS A 93 -12.85 16.05 -9.92
CA LYS A 93 -13.33 16.57 -11.21
C LYS A 93 -14.64 15.90 -11.58
N ALA A 94 -15.57 16.71 -12.07
CA ALA A 94 -16.75 16.20 -12.75
C ALA A 94 -16.34 15.69 -14.13
N ILE A 95 -16.83 14.51 -14.49
CA ILE A 95 -16.54 13.87 -15.77
C ILE A 95 -17.82 13.30 -16.36
N ARG A 96 -17.83 13.23 -17.69
CA ARG A 96 -18.92 12.64 -18.45
C ARG A 96 -18.80 11.12 -18.48
N GLY A 97 -19.92 10.43 -18.72
CA GLY A 97 -19.98 8.96 -18.73
C GLY A 97 -19.12 8.31 -19.82
N ASP A 98 -19.01 8.95 -20.99
CA ASP A 98 -18.15 8.53 -22.11
C ASP A 98 -16.65 8.62 -21.79
N GLN A 99 -16.25 9.60 -20.96
CA GLN A 99 -14.87 9.78 -20.50
C GLN A 99 -14.44 8.76 -19.43
N LEU A 100 -15.39 8.13 -18.71
CA LEU A 100 -15.07 7.14 -17.66
C LEU A 100 -14.27 5.95 -18.21
N GLN A 101 -14.68 5.41 -19.36
CA GLN A 101 -14.01 4.26 -19.96
C GLN A 101 -12.59 4.60 -20.43
N GLN A 102 -12.40 5.82 -20.97
CA GLN A 102 -11.09 6.30 -21.40
C GLN A 102 -10.14 6.51 -20.21
N ILE A 103 -10.61 7.12 -19.13
CA ILE A 103 -9.81 7.33 -17.90
C ILE A 103 -9.46 5.98 -17.26
N ALA A 104 -10.40 5.04 -17.21
CA ALA A 104 -10.13 3.69 -16.71
C ALA A 104 -9.04 2.98 -17.54
N ALA A 105 -9.07 3.10 -18.87
CA ALA A 105 -8.07 2.50 -19.75
C ALA A 105 -6.69 3.17 -19.64
N ILE A 106 -6.63 4.51 -19.58
CA ILE A 106 -5.40 5.29 -19.39
C ILE A 106 -4.76 4.93 -18.05
N SER A 107 -5.55 4.86 -16.98
CA SER A 107 -5.05 4.52 -15.65
C SER A 107 -4.33 3.17 -15.64
N GLU A 108 -4.78 2.19 -16.44
CA GLU A 108 -4.18 0.87 -16.45
C GLU A 108 -2.88 0.81 -17.29
N HIS A 109 -2.83 1.52 -18.42
CA HIS A 109 -1.66 1.56 -19.30
C HIS A 109 -0.53 2.45 -18.75
N GLU A 110 -0.88 3.61 -18.19
CA GLU A 110 0.07 4.53 -17.55
C GLU A 110 0.65 3.92 -16.27
N PHE A 111 -0.19 3.33 -15.41
CA PHE A 111 0.26 2.70 -14.17
C PHE A 111 1.19 1.52 -14.43
N LYS A 112 0.93 0.74 -15.50
CA LYS A 112 1.79 -0.36 -15.91
C LYS A 112 3.16 0.11 -16.42
N ARG A 113 3.20 1.19 -17.21
CA ARG A 113 4.48 1.80 -17.66
C ARG A 113 5.33 2.34 -16.52
N LEU A 114 4.69 2.85 -15.45
CA LEU A 114 5.38 3.42 -14.29
C LEU A 114 5.89 2.38 -13.29
N THR A 115 5.50 1.12 -13.42
CA THR A 115 5.80 0.06 -12.42
C THR A 115 6.62 -1.11 -12.98
N GLU A 116 6.78 -1.22 -14.30
CA GLU A 116 7.59 -2.26 -14.93
C GLU A 116 9.02 -1.75 -15.24
N SER A 117 10.01 -2.22 -14.48
CA SER A 117 11.43 -2.11 -14.87
C SER A 117 11.75 -3.14 -15.98
N PRO A 118 12.58 -2.81 -17.00
CA PRO A 118 12.69 -3.58 -18.25
C PRO A 118 13.27 -5.00 -18.14
N GLU A 119 13.78 -5.43 -17.00
CA GLU A 119 14.69 -6.58 -16.93
C GLU A 119 14.04 -7.95 -16.64
N SER A 120 12.76 -8.05 -16.33
CA SER A 120 12.18 -9.33 -15.88
C SER A 120 11.43 -10.12 -16.96
N ASN A 121 12.14 -10.50 -18.02
CA ASN A 121 11.67 -11.47 -19.01
C ASN A 121 12.65 -12.66 -19.12
N ILE A 122 12.54 -13.64 -18.20
CA ILE A 122 13.17 -14.95 -18.37
C ILE A 122 12.11 -16.04 -18.18
N LYS A 123 11.95 -16.86 -19.24
CA LYS A 123 10.91 -17.88 -19.41
C LYS A 123 11.47 -19.29 -19.14
N SER A 124 11.11 -19.90 -18.00
CA SER A 124 10.88 -21.36 -17.77
C SER A 124 10.84 -21.68 -16.26
N ASP A 125 10.07 -22.68 -15.81
CA ASP A 125 9.59 -22.97 -14.42
C ASP A 125 8.49 -22.05 -13.86
N LYS A 126 7.61 -21.56 -14.74
CA LYS A 126 6.90 -20.29 -14.57
C LYS A 126 5.82 -20.21 -13.48
N LEU A 127 5.25 -21.33 -13.03
CA LEU A 127 4.07 -21.28 -12.15
C LEU A 127 4.41 -20.90 -10.70
N PRO A 128 5.33 -21.60 -9.99
CA PRO A 128 5.68 -21.21 -8.62
C PRO A 128 6.42 -19.87 -8.57
N LYS A 129 7.30 -19.58 -9.54
CA LYS A 129 8.12 -18.35 -9.52
C LYS A 129 7.27 -17.08 -9.69
N LYS A 130 6.28 -17.06 -10.58
CA LYS A 130 5.44 -15.85 -10.79
C LYS A 130 4.40 -15.63 -9.70
N ILE A 131 3.85 -16.69 -9.13
CA ILE A 131 3.00 -16.58 -7.94
C ILE A 131 3.82 -15.99 -6.79
N ARG A 132 5.05 -16.48 -6.57
CA ARG A 132 5.98 -15.90 -5.59
C ARG A 132 6.25 -14.43 -5.88
N VAL A 133 6.63 -14.05 -7.10
CA VAL A 133 6.88 -12.64 -7.45
C VAL A 133 5.66 -11.77 -7.16
N THR A 134 4.45 -12.23 -7.49
CA THR A 134 3.22 -11.48 -7.23
C THR A 134 2.95 -11.36 -5.73
N ILE A 135 3.17 -12.42 -4.95
CA ILE A 135 3.08 -12.38 -3.49
C ILE A 135 4.14 -11.44 -2.92
N HIS A 136 5.37 -11.42 -3.44
CA HIS A 136 6.45 -10.51 -3.01
C HIS A 136 6.12 -9.02 -3.21
N THR A 137 5.07 -8.68 -3.96
CA THR A 137 4.55 -7.29 -4.07
C THR A 137 3.56 -6.90 -2.97
N LEU A 138 3.25 -7.81 -2.05
CA LEU A 138 2.46 -7.53 -0.85
C LEU A 138 3.37 -7.06 0.30
N THR A 139 2.82 -6.54 1.39
CA THR A 139 3.62 -6.21 2.57
C THR A 139 4.19 -7.47 3.24
N LYS A 140 5.22 -7.36 4.08
CA LYS A 140 5.87 -8.56 4.66
C LYS A 140 4.88 -9.41 5.46
N LEU A 141 3.97 -8.75 6.18
CA LEU A 141 2.90 -9.43 6.91
C LEU A 141 1.84 -10.05 5.99
N GLU A 142 1.42 -9.36 4.93
CA GLU A 142 0.49 -9.92 3.95
C GLU A 142 1.10 -11.16 3.24
N GLN A 143 2.38 -11.10 2.88
CA GLN A 143 3.13 -12.22 2.33
C GLN A 143 3.17 -13.39 3.30
N PHE A 144 3.55 -13.14 4.55
CA PHE A 144 3.64 -14.16 5.58
C PHE A 144 2.30 -14.86 5.82
N VAL A 145 1.22 -14.08 5.95
CA VAL A 145 -0.14 -14.60 6.15
C VAL A 145 -0.58 -15.42 4.93
N ILE A 146 -0.43 -14.90 3.71
CA ILE A 146 -0.84 -15.64 2.49
C ILE A 146 -0.01 -16.90 2.27
N ASN A 147 1.32 -16.85 2.43
CA ASN A 147 2.19 -18.02 2.30
C ASN A 147 1.83 -19.10 3.32
N SER A 148 1.65 -18.70 4.59
CA SER A 148 1.28 -19.60 5.68
C SER A 148 -0.11 -20.20 5.51
N ARG A 149 -1.08 -19.46 4.95
CA ARG A 149 -2.44 -19.95 4.70
C ARG A 149 -2.52 -20.88 3.50
N MET A 150 -1.81 -20.57 2.43
CA MET A 150 -1.85 -21.33 1.17
C MET A 150 -0.86 -22.51 1.16
N GLY A 151 0.09 -22.54 2.09
CA GLY A 151 1.13 -23.58 2.14
C GLY A 151 2.21 -23.37 1.08
N ILE A 152 2.43 -22.12 0.68
CA ILE A 152 3.45 -21.75 -0.31
C ILE A 152 4.73 -21.54 0.49
N ASP A 153 5.76 -22.35 0.23
CA ASP A 153 7.06 -22.35 0.92
C ASP A 153 7.09 -22.80 2.38
N CYS A 154 5.94 -23.01 3.00
CA CYS A 154 5.82 -23.41 4.39
C CYS A 154 4.59 -24.30 4.61
N LYS A 155 4.51 -24.95 5.77
CA LYS A 155 3.35 -25.76 6.15
C LYS A 155 2.11 -24.86 6.26
N GLN A 156 0.96 -25.35 5.79
CA GLN A 156 -0.31 -24.68 5.97
C GLN A 156 -0.63 -24.52 7.46
N LEU A 157 -0.98 -23.29 7.86
CA LEU A 157 -1.33 -22.92 9.23
C LEU A 157 -2.74 -22.36 9.30
N THR A 158 -3.36 -22.53 10.47
CA THR A 158 -4.66 -21.92 10.80
C THR A 158 -4.50 -20.44 11.17
N LEU A 159 -5.59 -19.67 11.10
CA LEU A 159 -5.61 -18.26 11.52
C LEU A 159 -5.14 -18.08 12.98
N SER A 160 -5.47 -19.03 13.85
CA SER A 160 -5.06 -19.03 15.26
C SER A 160 -3.56 -19.23 15.42
N GLU A 161 -2.98 -20.21 14.70
CA GLU A 161 -1.54 -20.47 14.73
C GLU A 161 -0.72 -19.32 14.14
N ILE A 162 -1.20 -18.73 13.05
CA ILE A 162 -0.58 -17.55 12.45
C ILE A 162 -0.65 -16.37 13.42
N GLY A 163 -1.83 -16.12 14.03
CA GLY A 163 -2.01 -15.05 15.01
C GLY A 163 -1.05 -15.16 16.19
N LYS A 164 -0.83 -16.38 16.72
CA LYS A 164 0.17 -16.63 17.76
C LYS A 164 1.60 -16.30 17.31
N LYS A 165 1.97 -16.60 16.06
CA LYS A 165 3.31 -16.33 15.53
C LYS A 165 3.62 -14.85 15.33
N VAL A 166 2.62 -14.05 14.96
CA VAL A 166 2.76 -12.60 14.73
C VAL A 166 2.20 -11.74 15.87
N LEU A 167 1.81 -12.37 16.98
CA LEU A 167 1.18 -11.71 18.14
C LEU A 167 -0.07 -10.87 17.78
N LEU A 168 -0.82 -11.31 16.76
CA LEU A 168 -2.06 -10.68 16.32
C LEU A 168 -3.27 -11.55 16.66
N SER A 169 -4.43 -10.92 16.84
CA SER A 169 -5.67 -11.67 17.00
C SER A 169 -6.02 -12.47 15.74
N PRO A 170 -6.71 -13.62 15.85
CA PRO A 170 -7.11 -14.40 14.68
C PRO A 170 -7.96 -13.61 13.68
N GLU A 171 -8.83 -12.71 14.17
CA GLU A 171 -9.63 -11.84 13.31
C GLU A 171 -8.76 -10.80 12.59
N ARG A 172 -7.72 -10.30 13.24
CA ARG A 172 -6.75 -9.40 12.58
C ARG A 172 -6.01 -10.10 11.45
N VAL A 173 -5.60 -11.35 11.66
CA VAL A 173 -5.01 -12.19 10.59
C VAL A 173 -6.00 -12.38 9.44
N ARG A 174 -7.28 -12.63 9.73
CA ARG A 174 -8.33 -12.76 8.71
C ARG A 174 -8.51 -11.47 7.90
N GLN A 175 -8.46 -10.31 8.55
CA GLN A 175 -8.52 -9.02 7.87
C GLN A 175 -7.32 -8.80 6.95
N ILE A 176 -6.11 -9.14 7.40
CA ILE A 176 -4.88 -9.06 6.61
C ILE A 176 -4.97 -10.01 5.41
N GLU A 177 -5.45 -11.24 5.60
CA GLU A 177 -5.68 -12.23 4.52
C GLU A 177 -6.67 -11.68 3.48
N ALA A 178 -7.83 -11.19 3.92
CA ALA A 178 -8.85 -10.63 3.03
C ALA A 178 -8.31 -9.43 2.23
N LYS A 179 -7.51 -8.58 2.87
CA LYS A 179 -6.86 -7.44 2.23
C LYS A 179 -5.81 -7.88 1.21
N ALA A 180 -4.96 -8.83 1.55
CA ALA A 180 -3.96 -9.40 0.66
C ALA A 180 -4.62 -10.06 -0.57
N LEU A 181 -5.67 -10.87 -0.35
CA LEU A 181 -6.46 -11.46 -1.44
C LEU A 181 -7.11 -10.40 -2.32
N ARG A 182 -7.64 -9.31 -1.75
CA ARG A 182 -8.18 -8.18 -2.51
C ARG A 182 -7.10 -7.52 -3.38
N LYS A 183 -5.89 -7.32 -2.84
CA LYS A 183 -4.74 -6.80 -3.61
C LYS A 183 -4.35 -7.74 -4.74
N LEU A 184 -4.29 -9.05 -4.50
CA LEU A 184 -3.97 -10.07 -5.52
C LEU A 184 -5.05 -10.18 -6.61
N ARG A 185 -6.33 -9.98 -6.26
CA ARG A 185 -7.47 -9.98 -7.19
C ARG A 185 -7.60 -8.71 -8.02
N HIS A 186 -6.84 -7.65 -7.72
CA HIS A 186 -6.87 -6.42 -8.49
C HIS A 186 -6.46 -6.68 -9.95
N PRO A 187 -7.19 -6.18 -10.97
CA PRO A 187 -6.99 -6.53 -12.38
C PRO A 187 -5.54 -6.43 -12.86
N THR A 188 -4.77 -5.46 -12.39
CA THR A 188 -3.34 -5.32 -12.69
C THR A 188 -2.52 -6.55 -12.27
N ARG A 189 -2.72 -7.06 -11.05
CA ARG A 189 -2.02 -8.24 -10.51
C ARG A 189 -2.69 -9.54 -10.96
N ALA A 190 -4.01 -9.53 -11.07
CA ALA A 190 -4.80 -10.65 -11.54
C ALA A 190 -4.57 -10.94 -13.03
N LYS A 191 -4.25 -9.96 -13.90
CA LYS A 191 -3.84 -10.21 -15.30
C LYS A 191 -2.54 -11.02 -15.37
N THR A 192 -1.63 -10.82 -14.42
CA THR A 192 -0.40 -11.62 -14.29
C THR A 192 -0.72 -13.04 -13.84
N LEU A 193 -1.76 -13.24 -13.02
CA LEU A 193 -2.17 -14.55 -12.51
C LEU A 193 -3.14 -15.31 -13.45
N LYS A 194 -4.04 -14.61 -14.16
CA LYS A 194 -5.08 -15.16 -15.05
C LYS A 194 -4.51 -15.81 -16.30
N LYS A 195 -3.38 -15.31 -16.82
CA LYS A 195 -2.64 -15.90 -17.96
C LYS A 195 -2.14 -17.35 -17.72
N PHE A 196 -2.42 -17.91 -16.54
CA PHE A 196 -2.00 -19.24 -16.12
C PHE A 196 -3.16 -20.12 -15.64
N VAL A 197 -4.41 -19.61 -15.67
CA VAL A 197 -5.62 -20.36 -15.30
C VAL A 197 -6.42 -20.79 -16.54
N ASP A 198 -6.04 -20.31 -17.73
CA ASP A 198 -6.53 -20.76 -19.04
C ASP A 198 -5.63 -21.84 -19.64
#